data_AF-A0A442JCE5-F1
#
_entry.id   AF-A0A442JCE5-F1
#
_cell.length_a   1.000
_cell.length_b   1.000
_cell.length_c   1.000
_cell.angle_alpha   90.00
_cell.angle_beta   90.00
_cell.angle_gamma   90.00
#
_symmetry.space_group_name_H-M   'P 1'
#
loop_
_entity.id
_entity.type
_entity.pdbx_description
1 polymer ?
#
loop_
_entity_poly.entity_id
_entity_poly.type
_entity_poly.pdbx_seq_one_letter_code
_entity_poly.pdbx_strand_id
1 'polypeptide(L)' 'MQRHTKEASELKALILADLHKEPGCEHVTDFVIQRLETKENGANWTVKYLDPNQDKVCETILINIVRMLQLNFDLPERGS' A
#
# COMPACT_ATOMS: atom_id res chain seq x y z
N MET A 1 -11.07 -0.05 -17.63
CA MET A 1 -9.66 -0.45 -17.48
C MET A 1 -9.64 -1.67 -16.56
N GLN A 2 -9.07 -2.80 -16.99
CA GLN A 2 -8.89 -3.95 -16.10
C GLN A 2 -7.71 -3.66 -15.17
N ARG A 3 -7.89 -3.83 -13.85
CA ARG A 3 -6.80 -3.74 -12.87
C ARG A 3 -6.00 -5.04 -12.88
N HIS A 4 -4.68 -4.93 -12.78
CA HIS A 4 -3.78 -6.07 -12.73
C HIS A 4 -3.78 -6.67 -11.33
N THR A 5 -3.70 -7.98 -11.23
CA THR A 5 -3.54 -8.65 -9.94
C THR A 5 -2.05 -8.74 -9.59
N LYS A 6 -1.67 -8.33 -8.37
CA LYS A 6 -0.29 -8.43 -7.85
C LYS A 6 -0.28 -9.00 -6.45
N GLU A 7 0.74 -9.81 -6.15
CA GLU A 7 0.94 -10.33 -4.80
C GLU A 7 1.20 -9.18 -3.80
N ALA A 8 0.87 -9.41 -2.52
CA ALA A 8 1.08 -8.40 -1.48
C ALA A 8 2.57 -8.03 -1.34
N SER A 9 3.48 -8.99 -1.54
CA SER A 9 4.93 -8.74 -1.53
C SER A 9 5.38 -7.83 -2.66
N GLU A 10 4.84 -7.99 -3.87
CA GLU A 10 5.13 -7.12 -5.01
C GLU A 10 4.61 -5.71 -4.80
N LEU A 11 3.37 -5.57 -4.31
CA LEU A 11 2.81 -4.27 -3.97
C LEU A 11 3.62 -3.58 -2.88
N LYS A 12 4.06 -4.32 -1.85
CA LYS A 12 4.92 -3.79 -0.80
C LYS A 12 6.24 -3.25 -1.37
N ALA A 13 6.86 -3.98 -2.31
CA ALA A 13 8.09 -3.52 -2.95
C ALA A 13 7.88 -2.25 -3.78
N LEU A 14 6.78 -2.15 -4.54
CA LEU A 14 6.44 -0.96 -5.31
C LEU A 14 6.20 0.26 -4.39
N ILE A 15 5.42 0.06 -3.34
CA ILE A 15 5.12 1.09 -2.35
C ILE A 15 6.40 1.60 -1.70
N LEU A 16 7.29 0.71 -1.25
CA LEU A 16 8.57 1.10 -0.66
C LEU A 16 9.46 1.85 -1.66
N ALA A 17 9.54 1.38 -2.90
CA ALA A 17 10.33 2.02 -3.94
C ALA A 17 9.87 3.45 -4.26
N ASP A 18 8.56 3.72 -4.21
CA ASP A 18 8.03 5.07 -4.38
C ASP A 18 8.17 5.91 -3.11
N LEU A 19 7.92 5.33 -1.94
CA LEU A 19 8.03 6.05 -0.67
C LEU A 19 9.47 6.49 -0.37
N HIS A 20 10.46 5.66 -0.71
CA HIS A 20 11.88 5.97 -0.50
C HIS A 20 12.44 7.01 -1.48
N LYS A 21 11.67 7.44 -2.48
CA LYS A 21 12.03 8.62 -3.30
C LYS A 21 11.71 9.93 -2.59
N GLU A 22 10.83 9.88 -1.58
CA GLU A 22 10.40 11.06 -0.85
C GLU A 22 11.39 11.37 0.29
N PRO A 23 11.97 12.59 0.32
CA PRO A 23 12.96 12.95 1.32
C PRO A 23 12.43 12.78 2.75
N GLY A 24 13.17 12.05 3.58
CA GLY A 24 12.81 11.81 4.97
C GLY A 24 11.97 10.55 5.20
N CYS A 25 11.56 9.82 4.16
CA CYS A 25 10.79 8.57 4.29
C CYS A 25 11.59 7.30 3.98
N GLU A 26 12.90 7.42 3.78
CA GLU A 26 13.82 6.32 3.43
C GLU A 26 13.92 5.27 4.55
N HIS A 27 13.61 5.66 5.79
CA HIS A 27 13.67 4.80 6.97
C HIS A 27 12.44 3.88 7.13
N VAL A 28 11.38 4.11 6.36
CA VAL A 28 10.15 3.32 6.48
C VAL A 28 10.37 1.92 5.91
N THR A 29 10.13 0.91 6.74
CA THR A 29 10.11 -0.50 6.29
C THR A 29 8.87 -1.26 6.77
N ASP A 30 8.24 -0.79 7.86
CA ASP A 30 7.21 -1.53 8.59
C ASP A 30 5.79 -1.00 8.40
N PHE A 31 5.17 -1.50 7.34
CA PHE A 31 3.73 -1.48 7.16
C PHE A 31 3.24 -2.85 6.66
N VAL A 32 1.95 -3.10 6.87
CA VAL A 32 1.24 -4.29 6.38
C VAL A 32 0.22 -3.89 5.33
N ILE A 33 0.10 -4.74 4.31
CA ILE A 33 -1.00 -4.67 3.35
C ILE A 33 -2.13 -5.52 3.90
N GLN A 34 -3.32 -4.93 3.99
CA GLN A 34 -4.54 -5.57 4.48
C GLN A 34 -5.55 -5.68 3.34
N ARG A 35 -6.07 -6.87 3.11
CA ARG A 35 -7.23 -7.05 2.24
C ARG A 35 -8.48 -6.53 2.97
N LEU A 36 -9.35 -5.86 2.25
CA LEU A 36 -10.65 -5.42 2.77
C LEU A 36 -11.69 -6.50 2.48
N GLU A 37 -12.51 -6.86 3.47
CA GLU A 37 -13.61 -7.83 3.29
C GLU A 37 -14.70 -7.27 2.36
N THR A 38 -14.88 -5.95 2.38
CA THR A 38 -15.77 -5.21 1.49
C THR A 38 -14.98 -4.16 0.72
N LYS A 39 -15.43 -3.83 -0.50
CA LYS A 39 -14.76 -2.78 -1.29
C LYS A 39 -15.11 -1.41 -0.73
N GLU A 40 -14.27 -0.88 0.16
CA GLU A 40 -14.39 0.49 0.62
C GLU A 40 -13.85 1.45 -0.46
N ASN A 41 -14.67 2.41 -0.88
CA ASN A 41 -14.30 3.39 -1.93
C ASN A 41 -13.79 2.75 -3.24
N GLY A 42 -14.20 1.51 -3.54
CA GLY A 42 -13.79 0.77 -4.74
C GLY A 42 -12.45 0.02 -4.63
N ALA A 43 -11.72 0.16 -3.53
CA ALA A 43 -10.48 -0.57 -3.27
C ALA A 43 -10.75 -1.94 -2.62
N ASN A 44 -9.97 -2.97 -2.96
CA ASN A 44 -10.10 -4.30 -2.33
C ASN A 44 -9.01 -4.58 -1.27
N TRP A 45 -8.16 -3.60 -1.00
CA TRP A 45 -7.03 -3.67 -0.08
C TRP A 45 -6.67 -2.29 0.44
N THR A 46 -5.94 -2.20 1.54
CA THR A 46 -5.40 -0.98 2.14
C THR A 46 -4.04 -1.28 2.78
N VAL A 47 -3.41 -0.29 3.40
CA VAL A 47 -2.21 -0.45 4.22
C VAL A 47 -2.48 -0.02 5.66
N LYS A 48 -1.76 -0.63 6.60
CA LYS A 48 -1.71 -0.21 7.99
C LYS A 48 -0.25 -0.08 8.41
N TYR A 49 0.11 1.08 8.95
CA TYR A 49 1.41 1.26 9.57
C TYR A 49 1.51 0.47 10.88
N LEU A 50 2.71 -0.07 11.12
CA LEU A 50 2.99 -0.79 12.36
C LEU A 50 3.78 0.04 13.37
N ASP A 51 4.44 1.12 12.96
CA ASP A 51 5.24 1.98 13.82
C ASP A 51 4.37 3.07 14.49
N PRO A 52 4.23 3.08 15.83
CA PRO A 52 3.46 4.11 16.54
C PRO A 52 4.20 5.46 16.68
N ASN A 53 5.52 5.51 16.45
CA ASN A 53 6.35 6.72 16.63
C ASN A 53 6.60 7.46 15.31
N GLN A 54 5.82 7.14 14.28
CA GLN A 54 6.15 7.52 12.92
C GLN A 54 5.88 9.00 12.60
N ASP A 55 6.65 9.52 11.65
CA ASP A 55 6.39 10.81 11.02
C ASP A 55 5.09 10.77 10.19
N LYS A 56 4.12 11.58 10.59
CA LYS A 56 2.80 11.72 9.93
C LYS A 56 2.90 12.12 8.45
N VAL A 57 4.01 12.74 8.06
CA VAL A 57 4.28 13.09 6.66
C VAL A 57 4.44 11.82 5.83
N CYS A 58 5.27 10.87 6.27
CA CYS A 58 5.50 9.62 5.57
C CYS A 58 4.26 8.70 5.57
N GLU A 59 3.45 8.75 6.63
CA GLU A 59 2.15 8.07 6.64
C GLU A 59 1.22 8.62 5.56
N THR A 60 1.11 9.95 5.45
CA THR A 60 0.27 10.60 4.44
C THR A 60 0.72 10.28 3.02
N ILE A 61 2.04 10.30 2.78
CA ILE A 61 2.64 9.93 1.50
C ILE A 61 2.36 8.46 1.16
N LEU A 62 2.56 7.54 2.12
CA LEU A 62 2.25 6.12 1.94
C LEU A 62 0.80 5.93 1.47
N ILE A 63 -0.15 6.57 2.14
CA ILE A 63 -1.58 6.48 1.80
C ILE A 63 -1.83 6.98 0.38
N ASN A 64 -1.18 8.07 -0.04
CA ASN A 64 -1.33 8.59 -1.40
C ASN A 64 -0.76 7.64 -2.46
N ILE A 65 0.41 7.05 -2.23
CA ILE A 65 1.00 6.04 -3.12
C ILE A 65 0.04 4.84 -3.26
N VAL A 66 -0.49 4.35 -2.13
CA VAL A 66 -1.43 3.23 -2.12
C VAL A 66 -2.69 3.55 -2.90
N ARG A 67 -3.26 4.75 -2.73
CA ARG A 67 -4.41 5.20 -3.52
C ARG A 67 -4.15 5.20 -5.02
N MET A 68 -2.97 5.65 -5.45
CA MET A 68 -2.59 5.61 -6.87
C MET A 68 -2.43 4.17 -7.38
N LEU A 69 -1.82 3.29 -6.59
CA LEU A 69 -1.64 1.89 -6.97
C LEU A 69 -2.97 1.14 -7.04
N GLN A 70 -3.94 1.43 -6.16
CA GLN A 70 -5.28 0.83 -6.17
C GLN A 70 -6.09 1.11 -7.45
N LEU A 71 -5.74 2.16 -8.20
CA LEU A 71 -6.34 2.45 -9.52
C LEU A 71 -5.93 1.42 -10.57
N ASN A 72 -4.78 0.78 -10.39
CA ASN A 72 -4.16 -0.10 -11.38
C ASN A 72 -4.03 -1.55 -10.89
N PHE A 73 -4.03 -1.76 -9.57
CA PHE A 73 -3.72 -3.06 -8.97
C PHE A 73 -4.76 -3.50 -7.93
N ASP A 74 -5.09 -4.79 -8.00
CA ASP A 74 -5.91 -5.52 -7.03
C ASP A 74 -5.05 -6.64 -6.40
N LEU A 75 -5.39 -7.05 -5.17
CA LEU A 75 -4.79 -8.26 -4.58
C LEU A 75 -5.46 -9.54 -5.14
N PRO A 76 -4.73 -10.65 -5.29
CA PRO A 76 -5.27 -11.97 -5.64
C PRO A 76 -6.11 -12.52 -4.49
N GLU A 77 -7.30 -13.04 -4.81
CA GLU A 77 -8.12 -13.74 -3.82
C GLU A 77 -7.27 -14.77 -3.08
N ARG A 78 -7.44 -14.89 -1.75
CA ARG A 78 -6.74 -15.94 -1.00
C ARG A 78 -7.06 -17.25 -1.70
N GLY A 79 -6.04 -17.87 -2.30
CA GLY A 79 -6.18 -19.17 -2.93
C GLY A 79 -6.85 -20.11 -1.94
N SER A 80 -7.97 -20.69 -2.36
CA SER A 80 -8.66 -21.78 -1.67
C SER A 80 -7.73 -22.97 -1.44
#